data_AF-A0A519VDT9-F1
#
_entry.id   AF-A0A519VDT9-F1
#
_cell.length_a   1.000
_cell.length_b   1.000
_cell.length_c   1.000
_cell.angle_alpha   90.00
_cell.angle_beta   90.00
_cell.angle_gamma   90.00
#
_symmetry.space_group_name_H-M   'P 1'
#
loop_
_entity.id
_entity.type
_entity.pdbx_description
1 polymer ?
#
loop_
_entity_poly.entity_id
_entity_poly.type
_entity_poly.pdbx_seq_one_letter_code
_entity_poly.pdbx_strand_id
1 'polypeptide(L)'
;MQLEESTLKTVNQWLNGNYDQQTKAEIQALVDKEATTELTDAFYRNLEFGTGGLRGIMGAGSNRINKYTIGTATQGLANYLNKKYPGEQISVAIAHDSRNNSDVFANVTADVFSANGIKVYFFSELRPTPELSFAIRELGCKSGVMLTASHNPKEYNGYKAYGNDGGQFTSPDDKMV
;
A
#
# COMPACT_ATOMS: atom_id res chain seq x y z
N MET A 1 -1.55 31.19 -1.01
CA MET A 1 -1.37 30.64 0.36
C MET A 1 0.02 30.04 0.39
N GLN A 2 0.81 30.21 1.45
CA GLN A 2 2.17 29.64 1.49
C GLN A 2 2.10 28.23 2.11
N LEU A 3 2.87 27.27 1.59
CA LEU A 3 2.97 25.93 2.18
C LEU A 3 3.56 26.00 3.58
N GLU A 4 3.04 25.18 4.49
CA GLU A 4 3.69 24.98 5.79
C GLU A 4 5.10 24.39 5.60
N GLU A 5 6.04 24.80 6.46
CA GLU A 5 7.45 24.40 6.37
C GLU A 5 7.63 22.88 6.42
N SER A 6 6.84 22.20 7.25
CA SER A 6 6.80 20.74 7.37
C SER A 6 6.41 20.06 6.05
N THR A 7 5.36 20.56 5.40
CA THR A 7 4.87 20.07 4.11
C THR A 7 5.91 20.32 3.02
N LEU A 8 6.48 21.52 2.95
CA LEU A 8 7.52 21.87 1.98
C LEU A 8 8.76 20.97 2.14
N LYS A 9 9.14 20.65 3.38
CA LYS A 9 10.23 19.71 3.65
C LYS A 9 9.94 18.33 3.07
N THR A 10 8.74 17.79 3.26
CA THR A 10 8.34 16.48 2.69
C THR A 10 8.32 16.51 1.16
N VAL A 11 7.78 17.58 0.55
CA VAL A 11 7.80 17.78 -0.91
C VAL A 11 9.24 17.73 -1.43
N ASN A 12 10.14 18.49 -0.81
CA ASN A 12 11.56 18.53 -1.19
C ASN A 12 12.26 17.17 -0.99
N GLN A 13 11.89 16.40 0.04
CA GLN A 13 12.39 15.04 0.22
C GLN A 13 11.97 14.12 -0.92
N TRP A 14 10.74 14.24 -1.43
CA TRP A 14 10.28 13.44 -2.56
C TRP A 14 10.93 13.86 -3.89
N LEU A 15 11.09 15.16 -4.14
CA LEU A 15 11.77 15.67 -5.34
C LEU A 15 13.25 15.26 -5.39
N ASN A 16 13.94 15.26 -4.25
CA ASN A 16 15.37 14.94 -4.16
C ASN A 16 15.66 13.46 -3.82
N GLY A 17 14.66 12.70 -3.37
CA GLY A 17 14.81 11.31 -2.95
C GLY A 17 14.90 10.31 -4.09
N ASN A 18 14.94 9.02 -3.74
CA ASN A 18 15.00 7.91 -4.69
C ASN A 18 13.60 7.54 -5.23
N TYR A 19 12.94 8.52 -5.84
CA TYR A 19 11.67 8.37 -6.53
C TYR A 19 11.88 8.42 -8.04
N ASP A 20 11.02 7.76 -8.80
CA ASP A 20 11.13 7.75 -10.26
C ASP A 20 10.84 9.12 -10.85
N GLN A 21 11.27 9.32 -12.10
CA GLN A 21 11.14 10.61 -12.77
C GLN A 21 9.67 11.00 -12.98
N GLN A 22 8.77 10.04 -13.18
CA GLN A 22 7.35 10.32 -13.34
C GLN A 22 6.74 10.90 -12.06
N THR A 23 6.99 10.28 -10.91
CA THR A 23 6.53 10.76 -9.60
C THR A 23 7.08 12.15 -9.31
N LYS A 24 8.38 12.38 -9.58
CA LYS A 24 8.98 13.70 -9.41
C LYS A 24 8.36 14.74 -10.34
N ALA A 25 8.07 14.39 -11.59
CA ALA A 25 7.42 15.27 -12.54
C ALA A 25 5.98 15.63 -12.13
N GLU A 26 5.21 14.68 -11.59
CA GLU A 26 3.87 14.94 -11.04
C GLU A 26 3.92 15.97 -9.90
N ILE A 27 4.90 15.83 -8.99
CA ILE A 27 5.10 16.78 -7.87
C ILE A 27 5.55 18.14 -8.39
N GLN A 28 6.55 18.17 -9.30
CA GLN A 28 7.08 19.40 -9.85
C GLN A 28 6.00 20.19 -10.59
N ALA A 29 5.12 19.52 -11.33
CA ALA A 29 4.00 20.17 -12.01
C ALA A 29 3.02 20.86 -11.05
N LEU A 30 2.85 20.36 -9.83
CA LEU A 30 2.05 21.03 -8.80
C LEU A 30 2.80 22.23 -8.20
N VAL A 31 4.12 22.10 -8.02
CA VAL A 31 4.99 23.20 -7.55
C VAL A 31 4.99 24.35 -8.55
N ASP A 32 5.19 24.07 -9.83
CA ASP A 32 5.25 25.06 -10.91
C ASP A 32 3.93 25.82 -11.09
N LYS A 33 2.81 25.18 -10.73
CA LYS A 33 1.46 25.78 -10.76
C LYS A 33 1.09 26.52 -9.48
N GLU A 34 1.97 26.53 -8.48
CA GLU A 34 1.69 27.04 -7.14
C GLU A 34 0.42 26.42 -6.52
N ALA A 35 0.17 25.13 -6.79
CA ALA A 35 -1.03 24.39 -6.38
C ALA A 35 -0.95 24.00 -4.89
N THR A 36 -0.98 25.01 -4.02
CA THR A 36 -0.66 24.84 -2.59
C THR A 36 -1.66 23.98 -1.83
N THR A 37 -2.92 23.93 -2.27
CA THR A 37 -3.95 23.10 -1.63
C THR A 37 -3.70 21.63 -1.91
N GLU A 38 -3.40 21.29 -3.16
CA GLU A 38 -3.12 19.94 -3.62
C GLU A 38 -1.80 19.42 -3.04
N LEU A 39 -0.76 20.27 -3.01
CA LEU A 39 0.51 19.96 -2.36
C LEU A 39 0.33 19.73 -0.86
N THR A 40 -0.44 20.60 -0.18
CA THR A 40 -0.76 20.39 1.24
C THR A 40 -1.45 19.05 1.43
N ASP A 41 -2.56 18.80 0.74
CA ASP A 41 -3.32 17.56 0.91
C ASP A 41 -2.51 16.29 0.60
N ALA A 42 -1.58 16.34 -0.36
CA ALA A 42 -0.74 15.20 -0.74
C ALA A 42 0.44 14.94 0.23
N PHE A 43 0.91 15.95 0.98
CA PHE A 43 2.18 15.89 1.72
C PHE A 43 2.12 16.28 3.20
N TYR A 44 1.00 16.80 3.70
CA TYR A 44 0.90 17.26 5.10
C TYR A 44 1.04 16.12 6.14
N ARG A 45 0.84 14.87 5.71
CA ARG A 45 1.00 13.69 6.55
C ARG A 45 1.40 12.46 5.74
N ASN A 46 1.68 11.37 6.44
CA ASN A 46 1.74 10.05 5.83
C ASN A 46 0.35 9.43 5.77
N LEU A 47 0.11 8.59 4.78
CA LEU A 47 -1.10 7.78 4.72
C LEU A 47 -1.08 6.78 5.88
N GLU A 48 -2.10 6.83 6.73
CA GLU A 48 -2.18 6.03 7.96
C GLU A 48 -3.04 4.77 7.77
N PHE A 49 -2.66 3.71 8.48
CA PHE A 49 -3.43 2.47 8.54
C PHE A 49 -4.68 2.69 9.40
N GLY A 50 -5.86 2.65 8.78
CA GLY A 50 -7.14 2.69 9.50
C GLY A 50 -7.63 1.29 9.87
N THR A 51 -8.81 1.22 10.49
CA THR A 51 -9.52 -0.05 10.83
C THR A 51 -9.77 -0.98 9.64
N GLY A 52 -9.51 -0.50 8.43
CA GLY A 52 -9.84 -1.13 7.16
C GLY A 52 -8.67 -1.27 6.19
N GLY A 53 -7.42 -1.13 6.66
CA GLY A 53 -6.23 -1.00 5.80
C GLY A 53 -5.85 0.45 5.46
N LEU A 54 -4.87 0.62 4.57
CA LEU A 54 -4.58 1.90 3.93
C LEU A 54 -5.63 2.17 2.85
N ARG A 55 -6.16 3.39 2.79
CA ARG A 55 -7.04 3.85 1.71
C ARG A 55 -6.75 5.31 1.43
N GLY A 56 -6.67 5.67 0.15
CA GLY A 56 -6.42 7.04 -0.24
C GLY A 56 -6.60 7.24 -1.73
N ILE A 57 -6.63 8.51 -2.12
CA ILE A 57 -6.58 8.92 -3.53
C ILE A 57 -5.23 8.49 -4.10
N MET A 58 -5.22 7.97 -5.32
CA MET A 58 -3.98 7.63 -6.00
C MET A 58 -3.23 8.89 -6.46
N GLY A 59 -1.90 8.86 -6.41
CA GLY A 59 -1.04 9.92 -6.95
C GLY A 59 0.29 10.06 -6.20
N ALA A 60 1.13 10.99 -6.65
CA ALA A 60 2.36 11.32 -5.94
C ALA A 60 2.08 12.00 -4.59
N GLY A 61 2.76 11.53 -3.54
CA GLY A 61 2.66 12.09 -2.20
C GLY A 61 2.71 11.06 -1.08
N SER A 62 3.06 11.52 0.13
CA SER A 62 3.08 10.69 1.32
C SER A 62 1.68 10.36 1.84
N ASN A 63 0.68 11.21 1.56
CA ASN A 63 -0.73 11.01 1.89
C ASN A 63 -1.53 10.51 0.65
N ARG A 64 -0.92 9.63 -0.15
CA ARG A 64 -1.53 9.06 -1.37
C ARG A 64 -1.28 7.57 -1.49
N ILE A 65 -2.11 6.88 -2.27
CA ILE A 65 -1.80 5.53 -2.73
C ILE A 65 -0.91 5.61 -3.97
N ASN A 66 0.28 5.05 -3.85
CA ASN A 66 1.23 4.88 -4.94
C ASN A 66 2.15 3.70 -4.63
N LYS A 67 3.02 3.34 -5.57
CA LYS A 67 3.93 2.20 -5.40
C LYS A 67 4.83 2.32 -4.16
N TYR A 68 5.16 3.53 -3.72
CA TYR A 68 6.04 3.74 -2.56
C TYR A 68 5.28 3.55 -1.24
N THR A 69 4.05 4.04 -1.14
CA THR A 69 3.23 3.83 0.06
C THR A 69 2.77 2.38 0.17
N ILE A 70 2.39 1.74 -0.94
CA ILE A 70 2.12 0.29 -1.00
C ILE A 70 3.37 -0.53 -0.65
N GLY A 71 4.52 -0.18 -1.21
CA GLY A 71 5.78 -0.87 -0.93
C GLY A 71 6.18 -0.75 0.54
N THR A 72 6.07 0.44 1.13
CA THR A 72 6.35 0.68 2.56
C THR A 72 5.44 -0.15 3.46
N ALA A 73 4.13 -0.18 3.17
CA ALA A 73 3.17 -0.99 3.91
C ALA A 73 3.45 -2.50 3.78
N THR A 74 3.81 -2.94 2.59
CA THR A 74 4.17 -4.35 2.33
C THR A 74 5.44 -4.73 3.08
N GLN A 75 6.43 -3.83 3.12
CA GLN A 75 7.65 -4.06 3.87
C GLN A 75 7.39 -4.13 5.38
N GLY A 76 6.49 -3.29 5.92
CA GLY A 76 6.02 -3.38 7.30
C GLY A 76 5.44 -4.76 7.63
N LEU A 77 4.49 -5.23 6.80
CA LEU A 77 3.89 -6.55 6.94
C LEU A 77 4.92 -7.68 6.79
N ALA A 78 5.86 -7.59 5.84
CA ALA A 78 6.92 -8.58 5.69
C ALA A 78 7.80 -8.67 6.95
N ASN A 79 8.20 -7.53 7.51
CA ASN A 79 8.97 -7.47 8.75
C ASN A 79 8.19 -8.09 9.93
N TYR A 80 6.90 -7.78 10.04
CA TYR A 80 6.02 -8.37 11.06
C TYR A 80 5.96 -9.90 10.94
N LEU A 81 5.72 -10.43 9.74
CA LEU A 81 5.60 -11.87 9.50
C LEU A 81 6.91 -12.59 9.81
N ASN A 82 8.05 -12.07 9.34
CA ASN A 82 9.37 -12.62 9.61
C ASN A 82 9.69 -12.66 11.11
N LYS A 83 9.27 -11.63 11.86
CA LYS A 83 9.43 -11.59 13.32
C LYS A 83 8.48 -12.57 14.03
N LYS A 84 7.25 -12.73 13.54
CA LYS A 84 6.21 -13.57 14.15
C LYS A 84 6.44 -15.06 13.93
N TYR A 85 6.99 -15.45 12.79
CA TYR A 85 7.22 -16.85 12.39
C TYR A 85 8.71 -17.11 12.13
N PRO A 86 9.59 -16.97 13.15
CA PRO A 86 11.03 -17.08 12.95
C PRO A 86 11.42 -18.50 12.51
N GLY A 87 12.15 -18.59 11.40
CA GLY A 87 12.65 -19.87 10.86
C GLY A 87 11.60 -20.71 10.11
N GLU A 88 10.36 -20.24 9.99
CA GLU A 88 9.34 -20.89 9.16
C GLU A 88 9.38 -20.38 7.72
N GLN A 89 9.05 -21.23 6.74
CA GLN A 89 8.77 -20.77 5.39
C GLN A 89 7.41 -20.07 5.36
N ILE A 90 7.43 -18.74 5.21
CA ILE A 90 6.23 -17.93 5.13
C ILE A 90 5.69 -17.95 3.70
N SER A 91 4.37 -17.99 3.57
CA SER A 91 3.68 -17.75 2.31
C SER A 91 2.50 -16.79 2.49
N VAL A 92 2.19 -16.03 1.44
CA VAL A 92 1.10 -15.06 1.40
C VAL A 92 0.30 -15.18 0.11
N ALA A 93 -0.99 -14.85 0.17
CA ALA A 93 -1.84 -14.72 -1.01
C ALA A 93 -2.10 -13.24 -1.32
N ILE A 94 -2.10 -12.85 -2.60
CA ILE A 94 -2.38 -11.48 -3.04
C ILE A 94 -3.53 -11.50 -4.04
N ALA A 95 -4.52 -10.63 -3.81
CA ALA A 95 -5.65 -10.42 -4.71
C ALA A 95 -5.89 -8.92 -4.90
N HIS A 96 -6.62 -8.56 -5.95
CA HIS A 96 -6.97 -7.19 -6.24
C HIS A 96 -8.33 -7.09 -6.93
N ASP A 97 -8.98 -5.93 -6.81
CA ASP A 97 -10.24 -5.64 -7.51
C ASP A 97 -10.00 -4.94 -8.87
N SER A 98 -11.09 -4.47 -9.49
CA SER A 98 -11.08 -3.85 -10.82
C SER A 98 -10.71 -2.36 -10.85
N ARG A 99 -10.20 -1.79 -9.75
CA ARG A 99 -9.80 -0.37 -9.71
C ARG A 99 -8.56 -0.12 -10.56
N ASN A 100 -8.40 1.13 -10.97
CA ASN A 100 -7.21 1.57 -11.69
C ASN A 100 -5.94 1.24 -10.87
N ASN A 101 -4.92 0.72 -11.57
CA ASN A 101 -3.61 0.36 -11.03
C ASN A 101 -3.62 -0.72 -9.92
N SER A 102 -4.76 -1.36 -9.63
CA SER A 102 -4.83 -2.43 -8.62
C SER A 102 -3.91 -3.62 -8.95
N ASP A 103 -3.79 -3.95 -10.23
CA ASP A 103 -2.86 -4.93 -10.79
C ASP A 103 -1.39 -4.50 -10.63
N VAL A 104 -1.08 -3.23 -10.91
CA VAL A 104 0.26 -2.66 -10.72
C VAL A 104 0.66 -2.71 -9.25
N PHE A 105 -0.24 -2.30 -8.33
CA PHE A 105 0.03 -2.35 -6.90
C PHE A 105 0.13 -3.78 -6.37
N ALA A 106 -0.65 -4.72 -6.91
CA ALA A 106 -0.50 -6.13 -6.58
C ALA A 106 0.90 -6.66 -6.95
N ASN A 107 1.43 -6.31 -8.12
CA ASN A 107 2.79 -6.67 -8.52
C ASN A 107 3.83 -6.06 -7.58
N VAL A 108 3.72 -4.78 -7.23
CA VAL A 108 4.61 -4.13 -6.24
C VAL A 108 4.59 -4.88 -4.90
N THR A 109 3.41 -5.28 -4.42
CA THR A 109 3.28 -6.07 -3.20
C THR A 109 3.96 -7.44 -3.34
N ALA A 110 3.80 -8.12 -4.48
CA ALA A 110 4.44 -9.41 -4.75
C ALA A 110 5.98 -9.29 -4.80
N ASP A 111 6.50 -8.24 -5.44
CA ASP A 111 7.93 -7.97 -5.55
C ASP A 111 8.57 -7.76 -4.17
N VAL A 112 7.94 -6.94 -3.33
CA VAL A 112 8.45 -6.68 -1.97
C VAL A 112 8.44 -7.95 -1.12
N PHE A 113 7.36 -8.74 -1.13
CA PHE A 113 7.35 -10.01 -0.39
C PHE A 113 8.40 -11.00 -0.89
N SER A 114 8.51 -11.15 -2.22
CA SER A 114 9.48 -12.08 -2.81
C SER A 114 10.91 -11.66 -2.52
N ALA A 115 11.22 -10.36 -2.54
CA ALA A 115 12.52 -9.82 -2.13
C ALA A 115 12.85 -10.08 -0.65
N ASN A 116 11.83 -10.28 0.20
CA ASN A 116 11.98 -10.67 1.59
C ASN A 116 11.98 -12.20 1.81
N GLY A 117 12.06 -13.01 0.75
CA GLY A 117 12.07 -14.48 0.82
C GLY A 117 10.71 -15.12 1.15
N ILE A 118 9.63 -14.35 1.08
CA ILE A 118 8.28 -14.82 1.35
C ILE A 118 7.67 -15.39 0.07
N LYS A 119 7.13 -16.61 0.13
CA LYS A 119 6.47 -17.24 -1.02
C LYS A 119 5.15 -16.52 -1.32
N VAL A 120 4.98 -16.07 -2.56
CA VAL A 120 3.75 -15.39 -2.98
C VAL A 120 2.88 -16.31 -3.82
N TYR A 121 1.62 -16.44 -3.44
CA TYR A 121 0.55 -16.93 -4.31
C TYR A 121 -0.16 -15.72 -4.91
N PHE A 122 -0.17 -15.67 -6.24
CA PHE A 122 -0.66 -14.54 -7.01
C PHE A 122 -1.77 -15.02 -7.94
N PHE A 123 -2.95 -14.40 -7.87
CA PHE A 123 -4.01 -14.71 -8.83
C PHE A 123 -3.67 -14.14 -10.21
N SER A 124 -4.00 -14.87 -11.27
CA SER A 124 -3.73 -14.43 -12.65
C SER A 124 -4.56 -13.21 -13.07
N GLU A 125 -5.67 -12.96 -12.40
CA GLU A 125 -6.61 -11.88 -12.68
C GLU A 125 -7.28 -11.39 -11.39
N LEU A 126 -8.10 -10.35 -11.50
CA LEU A 126 -8.85 -9.78 -10.38
C LEU A 126 -9.71 -10.82 -9.65
N ARG A 127 -9.82 -10.67 -8.33
CA ARG A 127 -10.55 -11.59 -7.45
C ARG A 127 -11.27 -10.84 -6.34
N PRO A 128 -12.48 -11.29 -5.94
CA PRO A 128 -13.18 -10.68 -4.83
C PRO A 128 -12.51 -11.04 -3.50
N THR A 129 -12.63 -10.15 -2.51
CA THR A 129 -12.13 -10.36 -1.14
C THR A 129 -12.41 -11.74 -0.53
N PRO A 130 -13.62 -12.35 -0.63
CA PRO A 130 -13.85 -13.70 -0.10
C PRO A 130 -12.97 -14.77 -0.72
N GLU A 131 -12.55 -14.65 -1.98
CA GLU A 131 -11.64 -15.62 -2.60
C GLU A 131 -10.22 -15.49 -2.05
N LEU A 132 -9.76 -14.28 -1.73
CA LEU A 132 -8.51 -14.10 -0.99
C LEU A 132 -8.58 -14.78 0.38
N SER A 133 -9.65 -14.52 1.13
CA SER A 133 -9.86 -15.11 2.46
C SER A 133 -9.84 -16.64 2.42
N PHE A 134 -10.54 -17.22 1.44
CA PHE A 134 -10.53 -18.66 1.17
C PHE A 134 -9.13 -19.17 0.83
N ALA A 135 -8.44 -18.53 -0.13
CA ALA A 135 -7.12 -18.96 -0.59
C ALA A 135 -6.05 -18.90 0.50
N ILE A 136 -6.10 -17.90 1.40
CA ILE A 136 -5.20 -17.84 2.55
C ILE A 136 -5.30 -19.13 3.38
N ARG A 137 -6.53 -19.53 3.70
CA ARG A 137 -6.82 -20.70 4.55
C ARG A 137 -6.49 -22.00 3.83
N GLU A 138 -6.91 -22.11 2.57
CA GLU A 138 -6.73 -23.30 1.75
C GLU A 138 -5.26 -23.59 1.45
N LEU A 139 -4.47 -22.55 1.17
CA LEU A 139 -3.06 -22.68 0.83
C LEU A 139 -2.13 -22.63 2.06
N GLY A 140 -2.69 -22.52 3.28
CA GLY A 140 -1.93 -22.43 4.52
C GLY A 140 -1.05 -21.18 4.62
N CYS A 141 -1.44 -20.08 3.98
CA CYS A 141 -0.71 -18.82 4.02
C CYS A 141 -0.71 -18.23 5.43
N LYS A 142 0.38 -17.56 5.80
CA LYS A 142 0.48 -16.85 7.09
C LYS A 142 -0.20 -15.47 7.05
N SER A 143 -0.46 -14.96 5.84
CA SER A 143 -1.11 -13.68 5.63
C SER A 143 -1.63 -13.57 4.18
N GLY A 144 -2.33 -12.47 3.87
CA GLY A 144 -2.58 -12.07 2.50
C GLY A 144 -2.89 -10.59 2.38
N VAL A 145 -2.94 -10.10 1.15
CA VAL A 145 -3.21 -8.69 0.84
C VAL A 145 -4.30 -8.57 -0.21
N MET A 146 -5.29 -7.73 0.07
CA MET A 146 -6.29 -7.29 -0.90
C MET A 146 -6.04 -5.84 -1.31
N LEU A 147 -5.78 -5.61 -2.60
CA LEU A 147 -5.68 -4.28 -3.17
C LEU A 147 -7.09 -3.81 -3.55
N THR A 148 -7.66 -2.95 -2.70
CA THR A 148 -9.03 -2.43 -2.85
C THR A 148 -9.28 -1.25 -1.92
N ALA A 149 -10.07 -0.28 -2.38
CA ALA A 149 -10.69 0.73 -1.52
C ALA A 149 -12.18 0.44 -1.21
N SER A 150 -12.61 -0.83 -1.27
CA SER A 150 -13.98 -1.22 -0.91
C SER A 150 -15.04 -0.52 -1.78
N HIS A 151 -15.86 0.37 -1.20
CA HIS A 151 -16.92 1.12 -1.90
C HIS A 151 -16.48 2.52 -2.36
N ASN A 152 -15.23 2.93 -2.10
CA ASN A 152 -14.76 4.27 -2.47
C ASN A 152 -14.77 4.47 -4.00
N PRO A 153 -14.81 5.71 -4.51
CA PRO A 153 -14.73 5.99 -5.94
C PRO A 153 -13.48 5.42 -6.63
N LYS A 154 -13.48 5.31 -7.97
CA LYS A 154 -12.42 4.66 -8.75
C LYS A 154 -11.04 5.33 -8.63
N GLU A 155 -11.00 6.60 -8.25
CA GLU A 155 -9.80 7.39 -8.00
C GLU A 155 -9.07 6.97 -6.72
N TYR A 156 -9.77 6.24 -5.84
CA TYR A 156 -9.22 5.65 -4.64
C TYR A 156 -8.74 4.23 -4.91
N ASN A 157 -7.64 3.89 -4.26
CA ASN A 157 -7.21 2.52 -4.10
C ASN A 157 -6.83 2.28 -2.63
N GLY A 158 -6.37 1.08 -2.30
CA GLY A 158 -6.08 0.72 -0.92
C GLY A 158 -5.33 -0.58 -0.78
N TYR A 159 -4.86 -0.80 0.44
CA TYR A 159 -4.09 -1.97 0.84
C TYR A 159 -4.68 -2.53 2.12
N LYS A 160 -5.18 -3.75 2.07
CA LYS A 160 -5.77 -4.43 3.22
C LYS A 160 -4.99 -5.70 3.51
N ALA A 161 -4.44 -5.80 4.72
CA ALA A 161 -3.73 -6.97 5.17
C ALA A 161 -4.66 -7.94 5.92
N TYR A 162 -4.42 -9.24 5.73
CA TYR A 162 -5.21 -10.33 6.29
C TYR A 162 -4.32 -11.30 7.08
N GLY A 163 -4.85 -11.87 8.15
CA GLY A 163 -4.21 -12.90 8.96
C GLY A 163 -4.32 -14.30 8.35
N ASN A 164 -3.65 -15.27 8.97
CA ASN A 164 -3.66 -16.68 8.56
C ASN A 164 -5.03 -17.37 8.71
N ASP A 165 -5.95 -16.77 9.45
CA ASP A 165 -7.34 -17.20 9.59
C ASP A 165 -8.22 -16.78 8.38
N GLY A 166 -7.67 -15.99 7.47
CA GLY A 166 -8.37 -15.36 6.34
C GLY A 166 -9.15 -14.11 6.74
N GLY A 167 -9.03 -13.63 7.97
CA GLY A 167 -9.65 -12.41 8.46
C GLY A 167 -8.80 -11.18 8.17
N GLN A 168 -9.41 -10.02 7.96
CA GLN A 168 -8.68 -8.77 7.81
C GLN A 168 -8.06 -8.40 9.16
N PHE A 169 -6.83 -7.88 9.18
CA PHE A 169 -6.32 -7.25 10.40
C PHE A 169 -7.20 -6.04 10.74
N THR A 170 -7.59 -6.00 12.00
CA THR A 170 -8.37 -4.92 12.63
C THR A 170 -7.73 -4.58 13.96
N SER A 171 -7.98 -3.39 14.48
CA SER A 171 -7.52 -3.01 15.82
C SER A 171 -7.86 -4.08 16.87
N PRO A 172 -6.92 -4.44 17.76
CA PRO A 172 -5.59 -3.84 17.92
C PRO A 172 -4.48 -4.40 17.01
N ASP A 173 -4.77 -5.45 16.24
CA ASP A 173 -3.76 -6.20 15.50
C ASP A 173 -3.19 -5.44 14.30
N ASP A 174 -3.96 -4.50 13.74
CA ASP A 174 -3.53 -3.59 12.67
C ASP A 174 -2.34 -2.70 13.07
N LYS A 175 -2.12 -2.44 14.36
CA LYS A 175 -0.97 -1.66 14.86
C LYS A 175 0.34 -2.44 14.87
N MET A 176 0.28 -3.75 14.70
CA MET A 176 1.47 -4.61 14.69
C MET A 176 2.11 -4.71 13.31
N VAL A 177 1.46 -4.16 12.27
CA VAL A 177 1.75 -4.39 10.85
C VAL A 177 2.28 -3.13 10.16
#